data_AF-N1UG73-F1
#
_entry.id   AF-N1UG73-F1
#
_cell.length_a   1.000
_cell.length_b   1.000
_cell.length_c   1.000
_cell.angle_alpha   90.00
_cell.angle_beta   90.00
_cell.angle_gamma   90.00
#
_symmetry.space_group_name_H-M   'P 1'
#
loop_
_entity.id
_entity.type
_entity.pdbx_description
1 polymer ?
#
loop_
_entity_poly.entity_id
_entity_poly.type
_entity_poly.pdbx_seq_one_letter_code
_entity_poly.pdbx_strand_id
1 'polypeptide(L)'
;MLKFQKKIKFAFVSFGAFIFYNIPIEYMTGRYTVCLFKLILERECIGCGTVRGFWCILHLQFEEAFRFNQTIFITFPLFIFCILYWTFNMDFRKFKRNLLGI
;
A
#
# COMPACT_ATOMS: atom_id res chain seq x y z
N MET A 1 7.94 20.30 18.03
CA MET A 1 8.06 20.03 16.57
C MET A 1 7.73 18.60 16.14
N LEU A 2 8.33 17.54 16.73
CA LEU A 2 8.12 16.15 16.28
C LEU A 2 6.65 15.67 16.31
N LYS A 3 5.86 16.03 17.32
CA LYS A 3 4.43 15.64 17.41
C LYS A 3 3.57 16.28 16.31
N PHE A 4 3.87 17.52 15.93
CA PHE A 4 3.14 18.26 14.88
C PHE A 4 3.41 17.67 13.49
N GLN A 5 4.67 17.33 13.21
CA GLN A 5 5.07 16.64 11.97
C GLN A 5 4.39 15.28 11.82
N LYS A 6 4.24 14.50 12.91
CA LYS A 6 3.51 13.23 12.88
C LYS A 6 2.03 13.40 12.57
N LYS A 7 1.37 14.41 13.13
CA LYS A 7 -0.04 14.73 12.82
C LYS A 7 -0.22 15.08 11.34
N ILE A 8 0.68 15.89 10.77
CA ILE A 8 0.65 16.25 9.35
C ILE A 8 0.82 15.01 8.47
N LYS A 9 1.84 14.18 8.72
CA LYS A 9 2.06 12.93 7.96
C LYS A 9 0.85 12.00 8.02
N PHE A 10 0.29 11.83 9.21
CA PHE A 10 -0.90 10.99 9.40
C PHE A 10 -2.11 11.54 8.64
N ALA A 11 -2.35 12.84 8.71
CA ALA A 11 -3.44 13.50 7.96
C ALA A 11 -3.26 13.32 6.44
N PHE A 12 -2.04 13.49 5.93
CA PHE A 12 -1.72 13.31 4.52
C PHE A 12 -1.95 11.87 4.06
N VAL A 13 -1.46 10.88 4.80
CA VAL A 13 -1.67 9.45 4.51
C VAL A 13 -3.15 9.10 4.54
N SER A 14 -3.88 9.57 5.56
CA SER A 14 -5.31 9.30 5.70
C SER A 14 -6.12 9.90 4.55
N PHE A 15 -5.80 11.14 4.15
CA PHE A 15 -6.44 11.80 3.02
C PHE A 15 -6.16 11.07 1.70
N GLY A 16 -4.91 10.68 1.44
CA GLY A 16 -4.55 9.90 0.26
C GLY A 16 -5.24 8.53 0.23
N ALA A 17 -5.29 7.82 1.35
CA ALA A 17 -6.00 6.55 1.47
C ALA A 17 -7.51 6.70 1.25
N PHE A 18 -8.12 7.79 1.76
CA PHE A 18 -9.53 8.09 1.55
C PHE A 18 -9.83 8.33 0.07
N ILE A 19 -9.03 9.15 -0.62
CA ILE A 19 -9.19 9.36 -2.06
C ILE A 19 -9.06 8.03 -2.80
N PHE A 20 -8.03 7.25 -2.49
CA PHE A 20 -7.77 5.97 -3.16
C PHE A 20 -8.89 4.95 -2.96
N TYR A 21 -9.44 4.88 -1.74
CA TYR A 21 -10.57 4.01 -1.43
C TYR A 21 -11.81 4.37 -2.25
N ASN A 22 -12.09 5.66 -2.46
CA ASN A 22 -13.25 6.12 -3.21
C ASN A 22 -13.07 6.08 -4.73
N ILE A 23 -11.97 5.54 -5.27
CA ILE A 23 -11.81 5.40 -6.72
C ILE A 23 -12.86 4.40 -7.23
N PRO A 24 -13.67 4.75 -8.25
CA PRO A 24 -14.69 3.87 -8.77
C PRO A 24 -14.11 2.57 -9.39
N ILE A 25 -14.85 1.48 -9.22
CA ILE A 25 -14.49 0.13 -9.69
C ILE A 25 -14.22 0.08 -11.21
N GLU A 26 -14.84 0.98 -11.98
CA GLU A 26 -14.71 1.09 -13.43
C GLU A 26 -13.28 1.34 -13.89
N TYR A 27 -12.48 2.02 -13.06
CA TYR A 27 -11.07 2.30 -13.30
C TYR A 27 -10.16 1.13 -12.87
N MET A 28 -10.68 0.23 -12.03
CA MET A 28 -9.95 -0.89 -11.45
C MET A 28 -10.18 -2.22 -12.19
N THR A 29 -11.29 -2.38 -12.92
CA THR A 29 -11.71 -3.63 -13.61
C THR A 29 -10.99 -3.95 -14.93
N GLY A 30 -9.81 -3.38 -15.18
CA GLY A 30 -8.98 -3.81 -16.30
C GLY A 30 -9.06 -2.96 -17.57
N ARG A 31 -10.02 -2.03 -17.67
CA ARG A 31 -10.16 -1.13 -18.84
C ARG A 31 -8.91 -0.28 -19.14
N TYR A 32 -8.15 0.08 -18.12
CA TYR A 32 -6.97 0.93 -18.26
C TYR A 32 -5.75 0.30 -17.60
N THR A 33 -4.68 0.06 -18.36
CA THR A 33 -3.38 -0.31 -17.77
C THR A 33 -2.65 0.94 -17.29
N VAL A 34 -2.35 1.00 -16.00
CA VAL A 34 -1.58 2.10 -15.38
C VAL A 34 -0.11 1.73 -15.19
N CYS A 35 0.27 0.50 -15.54
CA CYS A 35 1.65 0.01 -15.37
C CYS A 35 2.50 0.44 -16.57
N LEU A 36 3.44 1.35 -16.34
CA LEU A 36 4.36 1.83 -17.37
C LEU A 36 5.20 0.70 -17.98
N PHE A 37 5.61 -0.28 -17.17
CA PHE A 37 6.36 -1.45 -17.65
C PHE A 37 5.56 -2.24 -18.69
N LYS A 38 4.28 -2.53 -18.40
CA LYS A 38 3.39 -3.23 -19.34
C LYS A 38 3.09 -2.40 -20.58
N LEU A 39 3.01 -1.08 -20.45
CA LEU A 39 2.80 -0.17 -21.58
C LEU A 39 3.99 -0.11 -22.53
N ILE A 40 5.22 -0.11 -22.01
CA ILE A 40 6.43 0.05 -22.83
C ILE A 40 6.95 -1.30 -23.35
N LEU A 41 6.95 -2.32 -22.49
CA LEU A 41 7.58 -3.61 -22.79
C LEU A 41 6.58 -4.70 -23.17
N GLU A 42 5.28 -4.38 -23.14
CA GLU A 42 4.17 -5.30 -23.47
C GLU A 42 4.20 -6.62 -22.68
N ARG A 43 4.92 -6.63 -21.54
CA ARG A 43 5.12 -7.80 -20.68
C ARG A 43 4.67 -7.48 -19.26
N GLU A 44 4.18 -8.50 -18.58
CA GLU A 44 3.82 -8.39 -17.17
C GLU A 44 5.05 -8.57 -16.29
N CYS A 45 5.30 -7.61 -15.40
CA CYS A 45 6.29 -7.76 -14.33
C CYS A 45 5.62 -8.29 -13.06
N ILE A 46 6.44 -8.69 -12.08
CA ILE A 46 5.99 -9.21 -10.78
C ILE A 46 5.10 -8.19 -10.01
N GLY A 47 5.28 -6.89 -10.29
CA GLY A 47 4.48 -5.81 -9.72
C GLY A 47 3.25 -5.42 -10.55
N CYS A 48 2.96 -6.09 -11.66
CA CYS A 48 1.79 -5.80 -12.46
C CYS A 48 0.52 -6.02 -11.62
N GLY A 49 -0.49 -5.16 -11.77
CA GLY A 49 -1.74 -5.28 -11.01
C GLY A 49 -1.67 -4.87 -9.54
N THR A 50 -0.51 -4.43 -9.01
CA THR A 50 -0.38 -4.06 -7.58
C THR A 50 -1.40 -3.01 -7.14
N VAL A 51 -1.58 -1.92 -7.91
CA VAL A 51 -2.54 -0.86 -7.55
C VAL A 51 -3.97 -1.41 -7.46
N ARG A 52 -4.37 -2.28 -8.40
CA ARG A 52 -5.70 -2.91 -8.39
C ARG A 52 -5.84 -3.90 -7.24
N GLY A 53 -4.81 -4.72 -6.99
CA GLY A 53 -4.77 -5.64 -5.87
C GLY A 53 -4.90 -4.92 -4.52
N PHE A 54 -4.23 -3.77 -4.34
CA PHE A 54 -4.40 -2.92 -3.16
C PHE A 54 -5.85 -2.45 -3.01
N TRP A 55 -6.44 -1.95 -4.09
CA TRP A 55 -7.83 -1.51 -4.08
C TRP A 55 -8.79 -2.65 -3.73
N CYS A 56 -8.59 -3.84 -4.31
CA CYS A 56 -9.38 -5.04 -4.01
C CYS A 56 -9.24 -5.47 -2.55
N ILE A 57 -8.02 -5.49 -1.98
CA ILE A 57 -7.83 -5.80 -0.56
C ILE A 57 -8.60 -4.81 0.33
N LEU A 58 -8.56 -3.51 0.03
CA LEU A 58 -9.29 -2.50 0.78
C LEU A 58 -10.82 -2.68 0.69
N HIS A 59 -11.32 -3.25 -0.40
CA HIS A 59 -12.73 -3.60 -0.61
C HIS A 59 -13.08 -5.04 -0.23
N LEU A 60 -12.18 -5.74 0.48
CA LEU A 60 -12.35 -7.12 0.94
C LEU A 60 -12.55 -8.15 -0.20
N GLN A 61 -12.07 -7.84 -1.40
CA GLN A 61 -12.10 -8.70 -2.59
C GLN A 61 -10.79 -9.49 -2.75
N PHE A 62 -10.54 -10.43 -1.85
CA PHE A 62 -9.24 -11.13 -1.79
C PHE A 62 -8.95 -12.03 -2.99
N GLU A 63 -9.97 -12.69 -3.55
CA GLU A 63 -9.81 -13.55 -4.73
C GLU A 63 -9.39 -12.73 -5.95
N GLU A 64 -10.08 -11.62 -6.22
CA GLU A 64 -9.70 -10.71 -7.30
C GLU A 64 -8.33 -10.07 -7.04
N ALA A 65 -8.00 -9.73 -5.79
CA ALA A 65 -6.68 -9.23 -5.45
C ALA A 65 -5.57 -10.23 -5.82
N PHE A 66 -5.78 -11.52 -5.54
CA PHE A 66 -4.85 -12.59 -5.91
C PHE A 66 -4.71 -12.75 -7.42
N ARG A 67 -5.83 -12.66 -8.15
CA ARG A 67 -5.85 -12.72 -9.62
C ARG A 67 -5.10 -11.54 -10.25
N PHE A 68 -5.19 -10.35 -9.66
CA PHE A 68 -4.47 -9.17 -10.15
C PHE A 68 -2.97 -9.22 -9.84
N ASN A 69 -2.58 -9.64 -8.64
CA ASN A 69 -1.18 -9.83 -8.27
C ASN A 69 -1.05 -10.88 -7.16
N GLN A 70 -0.43 -12.01 -7.44
CA GLN A 70 -0.25 -13.08 -6.46
C GLN A 70 0.66 -12.66 -5.29
N THR A 71 1.60 -11.75 -5.51
CA THR A 71 2.50 -11.23 -4.48
C THR A 71 1.85 -10.18 -3.58
N ILE A 72 0.58 -9.84 -3.82
CA ILE A 72 -0.15 -8.80 -3.10
C ILE A 72 -0.23 -9.06 -1.60
N PHE A 73 -0.38 -10.32 -1.19
CA PHE A 73 -0.50 -10.70 0.21
C PHE A 73 0.82 -10.52 0.99
N ILE A 74 1.94 -10.34 0.30
CA ILE A 74 3.23 -10.01 0.91
C ILE A 74 3.49 -8.50 0.80
N THR A 75 3.26 -7.94 -0.39
CA THR A 75 3.55 -6.52 -0.67
C THR A 75 2.61 -5.57 0.05
N PHE A 76 1.32 -5.92 0.22
CA PHE A 76 0.36 -5.10 0.96
C PHE A 76 0.73 -4.96 2.44
N PRO A 77 0.96 -6.04 3.22
CA PRO A 77 1.42 -5.90 4.61
C PRO A 77 2.74 -5.14 4.73
N LEU A 78 3.69 -5.40 3.81
CA LEU A 78 4.97 -4.68 3.79
C LEU A 78 4.76 -3.17 3.57
N PHE A 79 3.88 -2.79 2.65
CA PHE A 79 3.54 -1.39 2.42
C PHE A 79 2.91 -0.74 3.66
N ILE A 80 1.93 -1.41 4.29
CA ILE A 80 1.32 -0.91 5.53
C ILE A 80 2.38 -0.72 6.61
N PHE A 81 3.28 -1.68 6.78
CA PHE A 81 4.39 -1.58 7.71
C PHE A 81 5.31 -0.38 7.41
N CYS A 82 5.69 -0.17 6.15
CA CYS A 82 6.51 0.98 5.72
C CYS A 82 5.82 2.32 6.02
N ILE A 83 4.51 2.42 5.75
CA ILE A 83 3.72 3.62 6.05
C ILE A 83 3.64 3.88 7.55
N LEU A 84 3.40 2.85 8.36
CA LEU A 84 3.38 2.96 9.82
C LEU A 84 4.74 3.38 10.36
N TYR A 85 5.82 2.76 9.87
CA TYR A 85 7.19 3.12 10.24
C TYR A 85 7.48 4.59 9.92
N TRP A 86 7.17 5.04 8.71
CA TRP A 86 7.40 6.42 8.26
C TRP A 86 6.53 7.46 8.99
N THR A 87 5.29 7.11 9.31
CA THR A 87 4.33 8.00 9.97
C THR A 87 4.64 8.14 11.46
N PHE A 88 4.92 7.04 12.13
CA PHE A 88 5.12 7.01 13.58
C PHE A 88 6.60 7.14 13.99
N ASN A 89 7.54 7.10 13.03
CA ASN A 89 8.97 6.88 13.29
C ASN A 89 9.13 5.71 14.27
N MET A 90 8.56 4.55 13.93
CA MET A 90 8.71 3.35 14.74
C MET A 90 10.17 2.90 14.72
N ASP A 91 11.03 3.51 15.53
CA ASP A 91 12.43 3.12 15.59
C ASP A 91 12.53 1.67 16.08
N PHE A 92 12.95 0.76 15.20
CA PHE A 92 13.13 -0.66 15.51
C PHE A 92 14.08 -0.87 16.69
N ARG A 93 14.99 0.09 16.95
CA ARG A 93 15.87 0.04 18.12
C ARG A 93 15.10 0.24 19.42
N LYS A 94 14.07 1.10 19.45
CA LYS A 94 13.18 1.24 20.62
C LYS A 94 12.32 0.01 20.83
N PHE A 95 11.80 -0.58 19.75
CA PHE A 95 11.01 -1.80 19.84
C PHE A 95 11.86 -2.99 20.33
N LYS A 96 13.04 -3.19 19.74
CA LYS A 96 14.01 -4.22 20.17
C LYS A 96 14.47 -4.00 21.62
N ARG A 97 14.69 -2.75 22.04
CA ARG A 97 15.08 -2.41 23.41
C ARG A 97 13.97 -2.71 24.43
N ASN A 98 12.73 -2.33 24.12
CA ASN A 98 11.56 -2.69 24.94
C ASN A 98 11.29 -4.21 24.97
N LEU A 99 11.57 -4.92 23.88
CA LEU A 99 11.40 -6.38 23.79
C LEU A 99 12.50 -7.14 24.56
N LEU A 100 13.72 -6.59 24.59
CA LEU A 100 14.85 -7.15 25.33
C LEU A 100 14.93 -6.68 26.79
N GLY A 101 14.04 -5.79 27.23
CA GLY A 101 14.01 -5.28 28.60
C GLY A 101 15.24 -4.47 29.02
N ILE A 102 15.96 -3.88 28.06
CA ILE A 102 17.15 -3.02 28.27
C ILE A 102 16.77 -1.55 28.02
#